data_AF-A0A6N6MSQ6-F1
#
_entry.id   AF-A0A6N6MSQ6-F1
#
_cell.length_a   1.000
_cell.length_b   1.000
_cell.length_c   1.000
_cell.angle_alpha   90.00
_cell.angle_beta   90.00
_cell.angle_gamma   90.00
#
_symmetry.space_group_name_H-M   'P 1'
#
loop_
_entity.id
_entity.type
_entity.pdbx_description
1 polymer ?
#
loop_
_entity_poly.entity_id
_entity_poly.type
_entity_poly.pdbx_seq_one_letter_code
_entity_poly.pdbx_strand_id
1 'polypeptide(L)' 'MTTDLLLLVDSPRALIGQLDRERSGPLMAAIDARNTRFGRGSVVPARAGFEEKRTWSTKFEMRTPRYTTQIAELPTAMA' A
#
# COMPACT_ATOMS: atom_id res chain seq x y z
N MET A 1 -19.83 -5.37 -11.10
CA MET A 1 -19.32 -6.24 -10.01
C MET A 1 -19.07 -5.35 -8.81
N THR A 2 -20.01 -5.31 -7.88
CA THR A 2 -19.90 -4.47 -6.68
C THR A 2 -19.09 -5.26 -5.66
N THR A 3 -17.85 -4.84 -5.42
CA THR A 3 -17.03 -5.41 -4.35
C THR A 3 -17.61 -4.94 -3.02
N ASP A 4 -18.18 -5.86 -2.26
CA ASP A 4 -18.75 -5.55 -0.95
C ASP A 4 -17.60 -5.15 0.00
N LEU A 5 -17.75 -4.00 0.65
CA LEU A 5 -16.72 -3.48 1.57
C LEU A 5 -16.93 -4.13 2.93
N LEU A 6 -16.16 -5.18 3.19
CA LEU A 6 -16.18 -5.90 4.46
C LEU A 6 -15.12 -5.35 5.42
N LEU A 7 -15.36 -5.49 6.73
CA LEU A 7 -14.32 -5.28 7.72
C LEU A 7 -13.15 -6.23 7.45
N LEU A 8 -11.94 -5.83 7.85
CA LEU A 8 -10.74 -6.63 7.61
C LEU A 8 -10.85 -8.05 8.22
N VAL A 9 -11.54 -8.17 9.36
CA VAL A 9 -11.80 -9.45 10.03
C VAL A 9 -12.68 -10.38 9.19
N ASP A 10 -13.57 -9.81 8.38
CA ASP A 10 -14.54 -10.54 7.54
C ASP A 10 -14.02 -10.72 6.10
N SER A 11 -12.83 -10.20 5.79
CA SER A 11 -12.27 -10.22 4.44
C SER A 11 -11.78 -11.63 4.06
N PRO A 12 -12.04 -12.09 2.81
CA PRO A 12 -11.57 -13.40 2.35
C PRO A 12 -10.05 -13.53 2.48
N ARG A 13 -9.60 -14.61 3.13
CA ARG A 13 -8.18 -14.96 3.19
C ARG A 13 -7.75 -15.57 1.86
N ALA A 14 -6.51 -15.28 1.44
CA ALA A 14 -5.96 -15.86 0.23
C ALA A 14 -5.87 -17.39 0.35
N LEU A 15 -6.42 -18.10 -0.64
CA LEU A 15 -6.42 -19.56 -0.70
C LEU A 15 -5.03 -20.14 -1.03
N ILE A 16 -4.22 -19.40 -1.81
CA ILE A 16 -2.89 -19.81 -2.27
C ILE A 16 -1.87 -18.77 -1.80
N GLY A 17 -0.83 -19.23 -1.10
CA GLY A 17 0.16 -18.37 -0.48
C GLY A 17 -0.46 -17.58 0.66
N GLN A 18 -0.26 -18.02 1.90
CA GLN A 18 -0.75 -17.30 3.06
C GLN A 18 -0.20 -15.88 3.06
N LEU A 19 -1.03 -14.91 2.66
CA LEU A 19 -0.79 -13.50 2.92
C LEU A 19 -1.11 -13.29 4.39
N ASP A 20 -0.16 -13.68 5.24
CA ASP A 20 -0.21 -13.42 6.68
C ASP A 20 -0.09 -11.90 6.90
N ARG A 21 -1.25 -11.24 6.94
CA ARG A 21 -1.33 -9.78 7.09
C ARG A 21 -0.78 -9.32 8.42
N GLU A 22 -0.96 -10.10 9.49
CA GLU A 22 -0.48 -9.78 10.82
C GLU A 22 1.05 -9.74 10.85
N ARG A 23 1.70 -10.72 10.22
CA ARG A 23 3.15 -10.72 10.09
C ARG A 23 3.67 -9.67 9.09
N SER A 24 2.93 -9.43 8.00
CA SER A 24 3.35 -8.47 6.98
C SER A 24 3.29 -7.02 7.45
N GLY A 25 2.36 -6.67 8.35
CA GLY A 25 2.13 -5.30 8.79
C GLY A 25 3.37 -4.65 9.42
N PRO A 26 3.95 -5.23 10.48
CA PRO A 26 5.16 -4.71 11.12
C PRO A 26 6.36 -4.66 10.18
N LEU A 27 6.50 -5.67 9.30
CA LEU A 27 7.58 -5.70 8.30
C LEU A 27 7.46 -4.55 7.31
N MET A 28 6.26 -4.32 6.77
CA MET A 28 6.01 -3.22 5.83
C MET A 28 6.19 -1.86 6.50
N ALA A 29 5.76 -1.70 7.76
CA ALA A 29 5.98 -0.48 8.52
C ALA A 29 7.48 -0.17 8.73
N ALA A 30 8.30 -1.19 9.01
CA ALA A 30 9.75 -1.02 9.14
C ALA A 30 10.42 -0.63 7.81
N ILE A 31 9.97 -1.23 6.70
CA ILE A 31 10.44 -0.89 5.35
C ILE A 31 10.08 0.57 5.02
N ASP A 32 8.84 0.98 5.30
CA ASP A 32 8.38 2.34 5.07
C ASP A 32 9.16 3.36 5.92
N ALA A 33 9.41 3.07 7.20
CA ALA A 33 10.20 3.95 8.07
C ALA A 33 11.64 4.15 7.55
N ARG A 34 12.29 3.10 7.03
CA ARG A 34 13.60 3.22 6.38
C ARG A 34 13.51 4.06 5.10
N ASN A 35 12.50 3.82 4.27
CA ASN A 35 12.29 4.56 3.02
C ASN A 35 11.97 6.05 3.26
N THR A 36 11.26 6.41 4.34
CA THR A 36 11.05 7.81 4.71
C THR A 36 12.36 8.48 5.11
N ARG A 37 13.25 7.78 5.83
CA ARG A 37 14.52 8.35 6.31
C ARG A 37 15.59 8.45 5.23
N PHE A 38 15.71 7.46 4.36
CA PHE A 38 16.81 7.34 3.39
C PHE A 38 16.40 7.64 1.95
N GLY A 39 15.13 7.97 1.72
CA GLY A 39 14.57 8.23 0.40
C GLY A 39 13.84 7.03 -0.19
N ARG A 40 12.94 7.33 -1.13
CA ARG A 40 12.04 6.35 -1.76
C ARG A 40 12.83 5.20 -2.39
N GLY A 41 12.50 3.98 -1.99
CA GLY A 41 13.10 2.76 -2.56
C GLY A 41 14.48 2.41 -2.01
N SER A 42 14.91 3.02 -0.90
CA SER A 42 16.13 2.63 -0.20
C SER A 42 16.14 1.17 0.27
N VAL A 43 14.96 0.62 0.58
CA VAL A 43 14.74 -0.79 0.92
C VAL A 43 13.54 -1.29 0.13
N VAL A 44 13.75 -2.39 -0.60
CA VAL A 44 12.71 -3.06 -1.39
C VAL A 44 12.69 -4.56 -1.06
N PRO A 45 11.52 -5.22 -1.10
CA PRO A 45 11.47 -6.67 -0.96
C PRO A 45 12.20 -7.34 -2.13
N ALA A 46 12.99 -8.39 -1.87
CA ALA A 46 13.73 -9.10 -2.93
C ALA A 46 12.82 -9.62 -4.06
N ARG A 47 11.58 -10.01 -3.73
CA ARG A 47 10.56 -10.44 -4.71
C ARG A 47 10.16 -9.33 -5.69
N ALA A 48 10.32 -8.06 -5.33
CA ALA A 48 10.04 -6.93 -6.21
C ALA A 48 11.14 -6.73 -7.29
N GLY A 49 12.25 -7.49 -7.20
CA GLY A 49 13.41 -7.34 -8.07
C GLY A 49 14.35 -6.24 -7.59
N PHE A 50 15.66 -6.49 -7.71
CA PHE A 50 16.69 -5.48 -7.50
C PHE A 50 17.02 -4.86 -8.86
N GLU A 51 16.61 -3.62 -9.11
CA GLU A 51 17.17 -2.84 -10.22
C GLU A 51 18.39 -2.09 -9.69
N GLU A 52 19.58 -2.56 -10.08
CA GLU A 52 20.88 -1.99 -9.68
C GLU A 52 20.99 -0.50 -10.07
N LYS A 53 20.31 -0.09 -11.14
CA LYS A 53 20.09 1.31 -11.55
C LYS A 53 18.69 1.47 -12.13
N ARG A 54 17.75 1.98 -11.33
CA ARG A 54 16.46 2.45 -11.85
C ARG A 54 16.67 3.66 -12.77
N THR A 55 16.76 3.43 -14.07
CA THR A 55 16.84 4.51 -15.08
C THR A 55 15.54 5.31 -15.15
N TRP A 56 14.41 4.68 -14.80
CA TRP A 56 13.10 5.30 -14.73
C TRP A 56 12.29 4.66 -13.59
N SER A 57 11.40 5.43 -12.97
CA SER A 57 10.55 4.97 -11.87
C SER A 57 9.18 5.60 -12.00
N THR A 58 8.13 4.80 -11.83
CA THR A 58 6.76 5.33 -11.81
C THR A 58 6.58 6.26 -10.60
N LYS A 59 6.38 7.54 -10.90
CA LYS A 59 6.17 8.60 -9.92
C LYS A 59 4.71 8.64 -9.48
N PHE A 60 4.39 7.98 -8.37
CA PHE A 60 3.05 7.96 -7.77
C PHE A 60 2.80 9.15 -6.81
N GLU A 61 3.39 10.32 -7.08
CA GLU A 61 3.20 11.51 -6.21
C GLU A 61 1.87 12.22 -6.47
N MET A 62 1.30 12.07 -7.67
CA MET A 62 0.01 12.65 -8.03
C MET A 62 -1.15 11.71 -7.68
N ARG A 63 -1.15 11.19 -6.46
CA ARG A 63 -2.24 10.33 -5.99
C ARG A 63 -3.45 11.21 -5.65
N THR A 64 -4.54 11.04 -6.39
CA THR A 64 -5.83 11.66 -6.02
C THR A 64 -6.33 11.08 -4.70
N PRO A 65 -7.09 11.85 -3.90
CA PRO A 65 -7.72 11.31 -2.71
C PRO A 65 -8.60 10.10 -3.06
N ARG A 66 -8.68 9.18 -2.11
CA ARG A 66 -9.30 7.86 -2.20
C ARG A 66 -10.81 7.94 -2.08
N TYR A 67 -11.45 8.71 -2.96
CA TYR A 67 -12.90 8.95 -2.92
C TYR A 67 -13.74 7.67 -2.92
N THR A 68 -13.23 6.57 -3.46
CA THR A 68 -13.95 5.29 -3.55
C THR A 68 -13.57 4.28 -2.47
N THR A 69 -12.49 4.51 -1.71
CA THR A 69 -11.95 3.52 -0.76
C THR A 69 -11.75 4.06 0.65
N GLN A 70 -11.89 5.36 0.87
CA GLN A 70 -11.72 5.98 2.19
C GLN A 70 -12.70 7.13 2.37
N ILE A 71 -13.73 6.92 3.21
CA ILE A 71 -14.81 7.90 3.46
C ILE A 71 -14.26 9.23 3.98
N ALA A 72 -13.23 9.19 4.83
CA ALA A 72 -12.60 10.39 5.38
C ALA A 72 -11.91 11.29 4.34
N GLU A 73 -11.69 10.78 3.12
CA GLU A 73 -11.09 11.53 2.01
C GLU A 73 -12.14 12.12 1.06
N LEU A 74 -13.44 11.97 1.36
CA LEU A 74 -14.52 12.60 0.59
C LEU A 74 -14.58 14.11 0.86
N PRO A 75 -14.78 14.94 -0.19
CA PRO A 75 -14.94 16.38 -0.01
C PRO A 75 -16.24 16.67 0.77
N THR A 76 -16.14 17.51 1.80
CA THR A 76 -17.30 17.98 2.56
C THR A 76 -17.82 19.27 1.92
N ALA A 77 -19.08 19.28 1.49
CA ALA A 77 -19.71 20.49 0.99
C ALA A 77 -20.01 21.43 2.16
N MET A 78 -19.66 22.71 2.00
CA MET A 78 -20.08 23.79 2.90
C MET A 78 -21.12 24.66 2.18
N ALA A 79 -22.13 25.11 2.91
CA ALA A 79 -23.21 25.97 2.41
C ALA A 79 -22.83 27.45 2.43
#